data_AF-A0A183LD96-F1
#
_entry.id   AF-A0A183LD96-F1
#
_cell.length_a   1.000
_cell.length_b   1.000
_cell.length_c   1.000
_cell.angle_alpha   90.00
_cell.angle_beta   90.00
_cell.angle_gamma   90.00
#
_symmetry.space_group_name_H-M   'P 1'
#
loop_
_entity.id
_entity.type
_entity.pdbx_description
1 polymer ?
#
loop_
_entity_poly.entity_id
_entity_poly.type
_entity_poly.pdbx_seq_one_letter_code
_entity_poly.pdbx_strand_id
1 'polypeptide(L)' 'MDVPINVVPPTIEEISMAINQIKSGKAAGPDNIPAEALKADVAATARILLILFNKIWDEEQVPTD' A
#
# COMPACT_ATOMS: atom_id res chain seq x y z
N MET A 1 0.61 -13.58 -22.35
CA MET A 1 0.13 -12.20 -22.54
C MET A 1 0.98 -11.35 -21.64
N ASP A 2 1.75 -10.43 -22.19
CA ASP A 2 2.52 -9.49 -21.38
C ASP A 2 1.55 -8.41 -20.93
N VAL A 3 1.25 -8.36 -19.63
CA VAL A 3 0.38 -7.33 -19.08
C VAL A 3 1.26 -6.09 -18.94
N PRO A 4 0.99 -5.00 -19.66
CA PRO A 4 1.82 -3.80 -19.57
C PRO A 4 1.85 -3.33 -18.12
N ILE A 5 3.06 -3.32 -17.54
CA ILE A 5 3.30 -2.84 -16.18
C ILE A 5 3.29 -1.32 -16.23
N ASN A 6 2.47 -0.70 -15.38
CA ASN A 6 2.46 0.74 -15.21
C ASN A 6 3.71 1.18 -14.44
N VAL A 7 4.52 2.06 -15.04
CA VAL A 7 5.79 2.56 -14.49
C VAL A 7 5.66 4.00 -13.97
N VAL A 8 4.49 4.34 -13.42
CA VAL A 8 4.28 5.64 -12.77
C VAL A 8 4.04 5.44 -11.27
N PRO A 9 4.38 6.42 -10.43
CA PRO A 9 4.08 6.37 -9.00
C PRO A 9 2.57 6.18 -8.74
N PRO A 10 2.20 5.46 -7.67
CA PRO A 10 0.80 5.23 -7.34
C PRO A 10 0.11 6.52 -6.87
N THR A 11 -1.19 6.62 -7.15
CA THR A 11 -2.04 7.71 -6.68
C THR A 11 -2.71 7.38 -5.34
N ILE A 12 -3.11 8.42 -4.59
CA ILE A 12 -3.85 8.22 -3.33
C ILE A 12 -5.18 7.49 -3.53
N GLU A 13 -5.82 7.67 -4.69
CA GLU A 13 -7.09 7.05 -5.05
C GLU A 13 -6.92 5.56 -5.31
N GLU A 14 -5.90 5.16 -6.08
CA GLU A 14 -5.54 3.76 -6.30
C GLU A 14 -5.24 3.04 -4.98
N ILE A 15 -4.44 3.67 -4.11
CA ILE A 15 -4.11 3.10 -2.79
C ILE A 15 -5.37 2.95 -1.94
N SER A 16 -6.22 3.98 -1.90
CA SER A 16 -7.47 3.94 -1.13
C SER A 16 -8.42 2.85 -1.64
N MET A 17 -8.53 2.69 -2.96
CA MET A 17 -9.31 1.61 -3.57
C MET A 17 -8.74 0.23 -3.23
N ALA A 18 -7.42 0.07 -3.31
CA ALA A 18 -6.75 -1.17 -2.98
C ALA A 18 -6.99 -1.57 -1.50
N ILE A 19 -6.84 -0.63 -0.55
CA ILE A 19 -7.11 -0.85 0.88
C ILE A 19 -8.55 -1.34 1.10
N ASN A 20 -9.52 -0.72 0.43
CA ASN A 20 -10.93 -1.12 0.53
C ASN A 20 -11.19 -2.53 -0.05
N GLN A 21 -10.42 -2.95 -1.06
CA GLN A 21 -10.51 -4.28 -1.66
C GLN A 21 -9.81 -5.39 -0.86
N ILE A 22 -8.94 -5.05 0.09
CA ILE A 22 -8.29 -6.04 0.97
C ILE A 22 -9.37 -6.90 1.66
N LYS A 23 -9.17 -8.21 1.77
CA LYS A 23 -10.12 -9.08 2.48
C LYS A 23 -9.88 -9.00 3.99
N SER A 24 -10.95 -8.78 4.74
CA SER A 24 -10.95 -8.87 6.22
C SER A 24 -10.98 -10.33 6.69
N GLY A 25 -10.61 -10.57 7.95
CA GLY A 25 -10.59 -11.90 8.57
C GLY A 25 -9.45 -12.80 8.10
N LYS A 26 -8.42 -12.21 7.48
CA LYS A 26 -7.17 -12.92 7.15
C LYS A 26 -6.21 -12.84 8.34
N ALA A 27 -5.40 -13.87 8.52
CA ALA A 27 -4.32 -13.83 9.51
C ALA A 27 -3.39 -12.65 9.20
N ALA A 28 -2.92 -11.99 10.25
CA ALA A 28 -1.96 -10.88 10.11
C ALA A 28 -0.67 -11.37 9.42
N GLY A 29 0.00 -10.45 8.73
CA GLY A 29 1.29 -10.72 8.12
C GLY A 29 2.39 -10.97 9.17
N PRO A 30 3.64 -11.22 8.74
CA PRO A 30 4.80 -11.34 9.63
C PRO A 30 5.04 -10.09 10.50
N ASP A 31 4.56 -8.94 10.05
CA ASP A 31 4.55 -7.66 10.76
C ASP A 31 3.49 -7.59 11.88
N ASN A 32 2.65 -8.63 12.01
CA ASN A 32 1.49 -8.69 12.90
C ASN A 32 0.46 -7.59 12.65
N ILE A 33 0.44 -6.98 11.46
CA ILE A 33 -0.54 -5.96 11.09
C ILE A 33 -1.77 -6.66 10.46
N PRO A 34 -2.96 -6.57 11.09
CA PRO A 34 -4.17 -7.13 10.53
C PRO A 34 -4.72 -6.25 9.39
N ALA A 35 -5.44 -6.85 8.45
CA ALA A 35 -6.11 -6.13 7.36
C ALA A 35 -7.11 -5.08 7.89
N GLU A 36 -7.69 -5.33 9.05
CA GLU A 36 -8.61 -4.44 9.76
C GLU A 36 -7.91 -3.13 10.19
N ALA A 37 -6.63 -3.17 10.54
CA ALA A 37 -5.89 -1.97 10.93
C ALA A 37 -5.72 -1.02 9.74
N LEU A 38 -5.40 -1.57 8.56
CA LEU A 38 -5.27 -0.80 7.32
C LEU A 38 -6.60 -0.15 6.91
N LYS A 39 -7.73 -0.75 7.29
CA LYS A 39 -9.07 -0.27 7.00
C LYS A 39 -9.66 0.65 8.06
N ALA A 40 -9.09 0.69 9.27
CA ALA A 40 -9.61 1.48 10.38
C ALA A 40 -9.59 2.99 10.08
N ASP A 41 -8.51 3.44 9.40
CA ASP A 41 -8.42 4.79 8.83
C ASP A 41 -7.77 4.71 7.44
N VAL A 42 -8.62 4.59 6.42
CA VAL A 42 -8.18 4.48 5.02
C VAL A 42 -7.44 5.74 4.58
N ALA A 43 -7.88 6.93 5.02
CA ALA A 43 -7.29 8.19 4.59
C ALA A 43 -5.87 8.36 5.17
N ALA A 44 -5.68 8.08 6.46
CA ALA A 44 -4.36 8.11 7.08
C ALA A 44 -3.44 7.04 6.49
N THR A 45 -3.93 5.80 6.37
CA THR A 45 -3.15 4.69 5.81
C THR A 45 -2.73 4.96 4.37
N ALA A 46 -3.64 5.47 3.53
CA ALA A 46 -3.32 5.80 2.14
C ALA A 46 -2.27 6.90 2.02
N ARG A 47 -2.30 7.91 2.90
CA ARG A 47 -1.27 8.97 2.92
C ARG A 47 0.10 8.43 3.31
N ILE A 48 0.17 7.57 4.32
CA ILE A 48 1.44 6.96 4.76
C ILE A 48 2.02 6.09 3.64
N LEU A 49 1.19 5.24 3.04
CA LEU A 49 1.61 4.37 1.94
C LEU A 49 2.04 5.17 0.70
N LEU A 50 1.35 6.27 0.36
CA LEU A 50 1.74 7.15 -0.74
C LEU A 50 3.15 7.73 -0.54
N ILE A 51 3.45 8.23 0.67
CA ILE A 51 4.77 8.77 0.99
C ILE A 51 5.85 7.68 0.87
N LEU A 52 5.56 6.48 1.41
CA LEU A 52 6.47 5.34 1.35
C LEU A 52 6.75 4.90 -0.08
N PHE A 53 5.70 4.74 -0.90
CA PHE A 53 5.86 4.32 -2.30
C PHE A 53 6.59 5.36 -3.14
N ASN A 54 6.31 6.65 -2.95
CA ASN A 54 7.06 7.71 -3.64
C ASN A 54 8.54 7.70 -3.23
N LYS A 55 8.84 7.47 -1.95
CA LYS A 55 10.23 7.35 -1.49
C LYS A 55 10.95 6.16 -2.15
N ILE A 56 10.31 5.00 -2.20
CA ILE A 56 10.86 3.80 -2.86
C ILE A 56 11.06 4.07 -4.36
N TRP A 57 10.11 4.78 -4.99
CA TRP A 57 10.18 5.13 -6.40
C TRP A 57 11.36 6.09 -6.70
N ASP A 58 11.56 7.10 -5.86
CA ASP A 58 12.60 8.11 -6.05
C ASP A 58 14.01 7.59 -5.71
N GLU A 59 14.13 6.77 -4.66
CA GLU A 59 15.42 6.25 -4.17
C GLU A 59 15.81 4.91 -4.80
N GLU A 60 14.88 4.22 -5.48
CA GLU A 60 15.02 2.84 -5.97
C GLU A 60 15.49 1.83 -4.89
N GLN A 61 15.25 2.15 -3.61
CA GLN A 61 15.65 1.32 -2.47
C GLN A 61 14.50 1.11 -1.49
N VAL A 62 14.48 -0.09 -0.88
CA VAL A 62 13.56 -0.42 0.19
C VAL A 62 14.06 0.25 1.48
N PRO A 63 13.21 0.98 2.23
CA PRO A 63 13.59 1.52 3.52
C PRO A 63 14.01 0.39 4.46
N THR A 64 15.15 0.58 5.12
CA THR A 64 15.60 -0.30 6.18
C THR A 64 14.81 -0.02 7.46
N ASP A 65 14.63 -1.06 8.27
CA ASP A 65 14.03 -0.97 9.60
C ASP A 65 14.76 0.02 10.53
#